data_AF-A0A849TPF7-F1
#
_entry.id   AF-A0A849TPF7-F1
#
_cell.length_a   1.000
_cell.length_b   1.000
_cell.length_c   1.000
_cell.angle_alpha   90.00
_cell.angle_beta   90.00
_cell.angle_gamma   90.00
#
_symmetry.space_group_name_H-M   'P 1'
#
loop_
_entity.id
_entity.type
_entity.pdbx_description
1 polymer ?
#
loop_
_entity_poly.entity_id
_entity_poly.type
_entity_poly.pdbx_seq_one_letter_code
_entity_poly.pdbx_strand_id
1 'polypeptide(L)'
;TKWHTTTPAVQPIPTSLAKKKAAPLPLSHPLPTAGELGYESVVLAFEPGEQNALKRLRWFMKGPLHSYAQGRNLPAIDGSSTLSPHFRFGTLSPRMAIHAALNALTKGGPVSRVDVLTWVDELIWREFFQQVLTSFPHVAKGPFRTVIVPPARPAGDKRDRLFRTWCEGKTGYPIVDAGMRQLNHTGWMHNRVRMIVASFLIKDLRIDWQSGERYFMQHLIDADVAANNGNWQWCASTGTDSMPGYRIFNPALQSKKFDPDGTYIRRYVPELARVSAKRIHELHLMTADEQERAGCRIGTDYPSPIVDHQLARQEYLNLGKHEATR
;
A
#
# COMPACT_ATOMS: atom_id res chain seq x y z
N THR A 1 -16.91 18.46 -11.10
CA THR A 1 -16.40 17.38 -10.22
C THR A 1 -17.17 16.07 -10.40
N LYS A 2 -17.49 15.64 -11.64
CA LYS A 2 -18.07 14.33 -11.92
C LYS A 2 -17.07 13.52 -12.74
N TRP A 3 -16.13 12.87 -12.07
CA TRP A 3 -15.08 12.08 -12.74
C TRP A 3 -15.69 11.00 -13.65
N HIS A 4 -16.87 10.49 -13.30
CA HIS A 4 -17.59 9.46 -14.06
C HIS A 4 -18.16 9.95 -15.40
N THR A 5 -18.25 11.26 -15.65
CA THR A 5 -18.66 11.80 -16.97
C THR A 5 -17.46 12.10 -17.86
N THR A 6 -16.24 12.01 -17.33
CA THR A 6 -15.03 12.31 -18.09
C THR A 6 -14.57 11.09 -18.85
N THR A 7 -14.80 11.09 -20.16
CA THR A 7 -14.27 10.05 -21.05
C THR A 7 -12.90 10.50 -21.55
N PRO A 8 -11.82 9.74 -21.28
CA PRO A 8 -10.50 10.10 -21.78
C PRO A 8 -10.50 9.99 -23.31
N ALA A 9 -9.90 10.98 -23.97
CA ALA A 9 -9.74 10.93 -25.43
C ALA A 9 -8.84 9.74 -25.78
N VAL A 10 -9.36 8.80 -26.59
CA VAL A 10 -8.57 7.67 -27.08
C VAL A 10 -7.55 8.21 -28.07
N GLN A 11 -6.28 8.19 -27.68
CA GLN A 11 -5.19 8.59 -28.56
C GLN A 11 -4.92 7.47 -29.57
N PRO A 12 -4.70 7.78 -30.86
CA PRO A 12 -4.31 6.78 -31.85
C PRO A 12 -2.96 6.16 -31.48
N ILE A 13 -2.75 4.90 -31.88
CA ILE A 13 -1.43 4.26 -31.73
C ILE A 13 -0.42 5.09 -32.53
N PRO A 14 0.69 5.56 -31.91
CA PRO A 14 1.73 6.26 -32.65
C PRO A 14 2.18 5.44 -33.86
N THR A 15 2.12 6.03 -35.06
CA THR A 15 2.52 5.37 -36.32
C THR A 15 3.97 4.91 -36.31
N SER A 16 4.82 5.52 -35.47
CA SER A 16 6.21 5.13 -35.23
C SER A 16 6.37 3.74 -34.59
N LEU A 17 5.39 3.27 -33.81
CA LEU A 17 5.41 1.95 -33.15
C LEU A 17 4.93 0.80 -34.07
N ALA A 18 4.40 1.11 -35.25
CA ALA A 18 3.97 0.11 -36.23
C ALA A 18 5.13 -0.50 -37.04
N LYS A 19 6.35 0.04 -36.91
CA LYS A 19 7.54 -0.50 -37.57
C LYS A 19 7.99 -1.79 -36.87
N LYS A 20 7.90 -2.92 -37.56
CA LYS A 20 8.31 -4.28 -37.08
C LYS A 20 9.79 -4.45 -36.74
N LYS A 21 10.64 -3.44 -36.98
CA LYS A 21 12.06 -3.51 -36.67
C LYS A 21 12.35 -2.55 -35.51
N ALA A 22 12.59 -3.12 -34.33
CA ALA A 22 13.27 -2.40 -33.27
C ALA A 22 14.58 -1.86 -33.84
N ALA A 23 14.93 -0.61 -33.51
CA ALA A 23 16.26 -0.11 -33.81
C ALA A 23 17.26 -1.06 -33.11
N PRO A 24 18.37 -1.45 -33.77
CA PRO A 24 19.43 -2.16 -33.07
C PRO A 24 19.82 -1.31 -31.87
N LEU A 25 19.88 -1.93 -30.68
CA LEU A 25 20.39 -1.26 -29.51
C LEU A 25 21.78 -0.75 -29.89
N PRO A 26 22.04 0.57 -29.84
CA PRO A 26 23.40 1.04 -30.02
C PRO A 26 24.27 0.31 -28.99
N LEU A 27 25.52 0.03 -29.34
CA LEU A 27 26.54 -0.42 -28.38
C LEU A 27 26.68 0.69 -27.34
N SER A 28 25.82 0.66 -26.32
CA SER A 28 25.89 1.59 -25.21
C SER A 28 27.06 1.16 -24.34
N HIS A 29 27.80 2.13 -23.81
CA HIS A 29 28.67 1.88 -22.66
C HIS A 29 27.88 1.09 -21.60
N PRO A 30 28.55 0.22 -20.82
CA PRO A 30 27.89 -0.44 -19.71
C PRO A 30 27.20 0.60 -18.83
N LEU A 31 25.98 0.29 -18.38
CA LEU A 31 25.26 1.17 -17.46
C LEU A 31 26.08 1.31 -16.17
N PRO A 32 26.17 2.51 -15.60
CA PRO A 32 26.90 2.70 -14.36
C PRO A 32 26.24 1.90 -13.23
N THR A 33 27.07 1.34 -12.36
CA THR A 33 26.66 0.71 -11.12
C THR A 33 26.11 1.74 -10.13
N ALA A 34 25.37 1.28 -9.12
CA ALA A 34 24.89 2.16 -8.05
C ALA A 34 26.05 2.92 -7.37
N GLY A 35 27.19 2.26 -7.14
CA GLY A 35 28.38 2.86 -6.53
C GLY A 35 29.01 3.95 -7.39
N GLU A 36 29.08 3.76 -8.72
CA GLU A 36 29.55 4.80 -9.66
C GLU A 36 28.63 6.03 -9.70
N LEU A 37 27.36 5.86 -9.34
CA LEU A 37 26.39 6.95 -9.19
C LEU A 37 26.38 7.56 -7.77
N GLY A 38 27.24 7.10 -6.86
CA GLY A 38 27.30 7.56 -5.47
C GLY A 38 26.21 7.01 -4.56
N TYR A 39 25.54 5.93 -4.98
CA TYR A 39 24.54 5.23 -4.17
C TYR A 39 25.12 3.97 -3.52
N GLU A 40 24.63 3.66 -2.32
CA GLU A 40 24.90 2.39 -1.68
C GLU A 40 24.23 1.24 -2.46
N SER A 41 24.92 0.12 -2.58
CA SER A 41 24.33 -1.09 -3.14
C SER A 41 23.37 -1.70 -2.13
N VAL A 42 22.14 -1.96 -2.55
CA VAL A 42 21.09 -2.57 -1.73
C VAL A 42 20.68 -3.91 -2.32
N VAL A 43 20.33 -4.86 -1.46
CA VAL A 43 19.69 -6.10 -1.89
C VAL A 43 18.28 -5.76 -2.37
N LEU A 44 18.01 -5.99 -3.65
CA LEU A 44 16.71 -5.71 -4.23
C LEU A 44 15.69 -6.75 -3.78
N ALA A 45 14.58 -6.29 -3.19
CA ALA A 45 13.44 -7.16 -2.91
C ALA A 45 12.74 -7.64 -4.19
N PHE A 46 12.98 -6.96 -5.32
CA PHE A 46 12.39 -7.26 -6.63
C PHE A 46 13.45 -7.24 -7.72
N GLU A 47 13.57 -8.36 -8.43
CA GLU A 47 14.47 -8.48 -9.57
C GLU A 47 14.01 -7.56 -10.73
N PRO A 48 14.84 -6.61 -11.21
CA PRO A 48 14.44 -5.64 -12.22
C PRO A 48 14.43 -6.25 -13.64
N GLY A 49 13.82 -5.53 -14.59
CA GLY A 49 13.88 -5.85 -16.01
C GLY A 49 12.74 -6.74 -16.53
N GLU A 50 12.55 -6.73 -17.86
CA GLU A 50 11.42 -7.38 -18.55
C GLU A 50 11.42 -8.91 -18.37
N GLN A 51 12.59 -9.55 -18.44
CA GLN A 51 12.68 -11.01 -18.30
C GLN A 51 12.20 -11.47 -16.91
N ASN A 52 12.59 -10.75 -15.85
CA ASN A 52 12.16 -11.01 -14.49
C ASN A 52 10.67 -10.67 -14.29
N ALA A 53 10.19 -9.60 -14.90
CA ALA A 53 8.77 -9.25 -14.90
C ALA A 53 7.91 -10.38 -15.50
N LEU A 54 8.33 -10.92 -16.64
CA LEU A 54 7.68 -12.05 -17.32
C LEU A 54 7.74 -13.34 -16.50
N LYS A 55 8.88 -13.59 -15.82
CA LYS A 55 9.01 -14.72 -14.90
C LYS A 55 8.03 -14.60 -13.73
N ARG A 56 7.93 -13.42 -13.11
CA ARG A 56 7.00 -13.14 -12.01
C ARG A 56 5.55 -13.26 -12.46
N LEU A 57 5.20 -12.72 -13.63
CA LEU A 57 3.87 -12.87 -14.22
C LEU A 57 3.52 -14.35 -14.43
N ARG A 58 4.42 -15.15 -15.03
CA ARG A 58 4.18 -16.59 -15.23
C ARG A 58 4.00 -17.34 -13.92
N TRP A 59 4.81 -17.04 -12.91
CA TRP A 59 4.65 -17.62 -11.57
C TRP A 59 3.29 -17.27 -10.98
N PHE A 60 2.88 -16.01 -11.08
CA PHE A 60 1.58 -15.54 -10.58
C PHE A 60 0.41 -16.23 -11.28
N MET A 61 0.45 -16.31 -12.61
CA MET A 61 -0.58 -16.99 -13.43
C MET A 61 -0.72 -18.48 -13.12
N LYS A 62 0.37 -19.17 -12.74
CA LYS A 62 0.38 -20.60 -12.44
C LYS A 62 0.03 -20.94 -10.99
N GLY A 63 0.00 -19.96 -10.10
CA GLY A 63 -0.13 -20.18 -8.66
C GLY A 63 -1.16 -19.22 -8.04
N PRO A 64 -0.73 -18.10 -7.43
CA PRO A 64 -1.62 -17.26 -6.63
C PRO A 64 -2.86 -16.72 -7.34
N LEU A 65 -2.85 -16.61 -8.68
CA LEU A 65 -4.05 -16.23 -9.44
C LEU A 65 -5.23 -17.18 -9.15
N HIS A 66 -5.00 -18.46 -8.86
CA HIS A 66 -6.05 -19.46 -8.64
C HIS A 66 -6.84 -19.28 -7.32
N SER A 67 -6.38 -18.40 -6.44
CA SER A 67 -7.06 -18.07 -5.19
C SER A 67 -6.95 -16.58 -4.88
N TYR A 68 -6.80 -15.74 -5.90
CA TYR A 68 -6.45 -14.34 -5.76
C TYR A 68 -7.49 -13.55 -4.99
N ALA A 69 -8.79 -13.79 -5.22
CA ALA A 69 -9.87 -13.02 -4.60
C ALA A 69 -9.81 -13.06 -3.07
N GLN A 70 -9.45 -14.22 -2.52
CA GLN A 70 -9.25 -14.41 -1.07
C GLN A 70 -7.82 -14.04 -0.67
N GLY A 71 -6.82 -14.57 -1.38
CA GLY A 71 -5.39 -14.48 -1.02
C GLY A 71 -4.82 -13.07 -1.05
N ARG A 72 -5.31 -12.17 -1.93
CA ARG A 72 -4.83 -10.78 -2.04
C ARG A 72 -4.97 -9.93 -0.77
N ASN A 73 -5.73 -10.41 0.22
CA ASN A 73 -5.95 -9.69 1.47
C ASN A 73 -5.02 -10.14 2.60
N LEU A 74 -4.28 -11.23 2.43
CA LEU A 74 -3.50 -11.89 3.48
C LEU A 74 -2.01 -11.54 3.33
N PRO A 75 -1.46 -10.58 4.09
CA PRO A 75 -0.08 -10.12 3.91
C PRO A 75 0.98 -11.16 4.30
N ALA A 76 0.63 -12.20 5.05
CA ALA A 76 1.56 -13.26 5.44
C ALA A 76 1.95 -14.19 4.28
N ILE A 77 1.10 -14.31 3.27
CA ILE A 77 1.31 -15.18 2.11
C ILE A 77 1.75 -14.36 0.89
N ASP A 78 2.51 -14.98 -0.01
CA ASP A 78 2.82 -14.40 -1.31
C ASP A 78 1.61 -14.58 -2.26
N GLY A 79 0.48 -13.98 -1.89
CA GLY A 79 -0.82 -14.15 -2.57
C GLY A 79 -1.08 -13.12 -3.68
N SER A 80 -0.19 -12.13 -3.84
CA SER A 80 -0.34 -11.05 -4.81
C SER A 80 0.59 -11.23 -6.01
N SER A 81 0.31 -10.54 -7.12
CA SER A 81 1.20 -10.58 -8.29
C SER A 81 2.58 -9.98 -8.00
N THR A 82 2.63 -8.98 -7.12
CA THR A 82 3.83 -8.20 -6.80
C THR A 82 4.53 -7.65 -8.06
N LEU A 83 3.71 -7.28 -9.06
CA LEU A 83 4.14 -6.72 -10.35
C LEU A 83 4.11 -5.19 -10.40
N SER A 84 3.68 -4.52 -9.33
CA SER A 84 3.58 -3.05 -9.29
C SER A 84 4.89 -2.32 -9.64
N PRO A 85 6.09 -2.77 -9.22
CA PRO A 85 7.34 -2.12 -9.64
C PRO A 85 7.55 -2.24 -11.15
N HIS A 86 7.22 -3.41 -11.73
CA HIS A 86 7.37 -3.64 -13.17
C HIS A 86 6.45 -2.76 -14.01
N PHE A 87 5.21 -2.56 -13.56
CA PHE A 87 4.28 -1.62 -14.20
C PHE A 87 4.74 -0.16 -14.06
N ARG A 88 5.38 0.20 -12.94
CA ARG A 88 5.90 1.55 -12.71
C ARG A 88 7.04 1.90 -13.66
N PHE A 89 7.95 0.95 -13.90
CA PHE A 89 9.11 1.13 -14.79
C PHE A 89 8.84 0.73 -16.25
N GLY A 90 7.62 0.31 -16.60
CA GLY A 90 7.27 -0.09 -17.97
C GLY A 90 7.95 -1.38 -18.45
N THR A 91 8.56 -2.15 -17.55
CA THR A 91 9.17 -3.46 -17.86
C THR A 91 8.14 -4.57 -18.07
N LEU A 92 6.86 -4.27 -17.80
CA LEU A 92 5.73 -5.13 -18.12
C LEU A 92 4.54 -4.29 -18.61
N SER A 93 3.96 -4.68 -19.75
CA SER A 93 2.73 -4.05 -20.23
C SER A 93 1.51 -4.51 -19.42
N PRO A 94 0.67 -3.59 -18.89
CA PRO A 94 -0.60 -3.94 -18.25
C PRO A 94 -1.55 -4.69 -19.20
N ARG A 95 -1.56 -4.35 -20.50
CA ARG A 95 -2.36 -5.07 -21.50
C ARG A 95 -1.91 -6.52 -21.65
N MET A 96 -0.60 -6.76 -21.66
CA MET A 96 -0.06 -8.12 -21.71
C MET A 96 -0.45 -8.93 -20.47
N ALA A 97 -0.44 -8.31 -19.29
CA ALA A 97 -0.91 -8.92 -18.05
C ALA A 97 -2.41 -9.28 -18.13
N ILE A 98 -3.26 -8.39 -18.63
CA ILE A 98 -4.70 -8.65 -18.85
C ILE A 98 -4.89 -9.81 -19.85
N HIS A 99 -4.20 -9.79 -20.99
CA HIS A 99 -4.29 -10.88 -21.96
C HIS A 99 -3.87 -12.22 -21.37
N ALA A 100 -2.80 -12.25 -20.55
CA ALA A 100 -2.38 -13.46 -19.85
C ALA A 100 -3.47 -13.98 -18.90
N ALA A 101 -4.11 -13.09 -18.13
CA ALA A 101 -5.22 -13.44 -17.25
C ALA A 101 -6.43 -14.01 -18.01
N LEU A 102 -6.89 -13.31 -19.05
CA LEU A 102 -8.05 -13.73 -19.85
C LEU A 102 -7.78 -15.03 -20.60
N ASN A 103 -6.55 -15.23 -21.07
CA ASN A 103 -6.13 -16.49 -21.68
C ASN A 103 -6.11 -17.65 -20.68
N ALA A 104 -5.91 -17.40 -19.38
CA ALA A 104 -6.01 -18.44 -18.37
C ALA A 104 -7.44 -18.99 -18.24
N LEU A 105 -8.46 -18.14 -18.45
CA LEU A 105 -9.86 -18.57 -18.47
C LEU A 105 -10.20 -19.40 -19.72
N THR A 106 -9.73 -18.97 -20.90
CA THR A 106 -10.10 -19.64 -22.16
C THR A 106 -9.45 -21.01 -22.33
N LYS A 107 -8.34 -21.28 -21.64
CA LYS A 107 -7.64 -22.57 -21.68
C LYS A 107 -8.31 -23.69 -20.87
N GLY A 108 -9.40 -23.41 -20.15
CA GLY A 108 -10.16 -24.43 -19.41
C GLY A 108 -9.47 -25.00 -18.18
N GLY A 109 -8.56 -24.24 -17.55
CA GLY A 109 -7.87 -24.64 -16.31
C GLY A 109 -8.68 -24.40 -15.04
N PRO A 110 -8.14 -24.75 -13.84
CA PRO A 110 -8.85 -24.65 -12.57
C PRO A 110 -9.00 -23.22 -12.03
N VAL A 111 -8.57 -22.20 -12.79
CA VAL A 111 -8.67 -20.80 -12.35
C VAL A 111 -10.12 -20.34 -12.44
N SER A 112 -10.63 -19.74 -11.36
CA SER A 112 -12.00 -19.24 -11.35
C SER A 112 -12.12 -17.90 -12.09
N ARG A 113 -13.29 -17.66 -12.70
CA ARG A 113 -13.62 -16.35 -13.30
C ARG A 113 -13.53 -15.23 -12.25
N VAL A 114 -13.94 -15.50 -11.02
CA VAL A 114 -13.92 -14.52 -9.93
C VAL A 114 -12.49 -14.07 -9.64
N ASP A 115 -11.54 -15.00 -9.53
CA ASP A 115 -10.16 -14.64 -9.22
C ASP A 115 -9.51 -13.83 -10.35
N VAL A 116 -9.72 -14.25 -11.61
CA VAL A 116 -9.19 -13.54 -12.77
C VAL A 116 -9.76 -12.14 -12.88
N LEU A 117 -11.08 -11.98 -12.79
CA LEU A 117 -11.70 -10.67 -12.91
C LEU A 117 -11.35 -9.78 -11.72
N THR A 118 -11.24 -10.33 -10.50
CA THR A 118 -10.77 -9.57 -9.34
C THR A 118 -9.37 -9.02 -9.56
N TRP A 119 -8.45 -9.79 -10.17
CA TRP A 119 -7.11 -9.27 -10.50
C TRP A 119 -7.13 -8.23 -11.63
N VAL A 120 -7.96 -8.44 -12.65
CA VAL A 120 -8.15 -7.46 -13.72
C VAL A 120 -8.69 -6.14 -13.16
N ASP A 121 -9.61 -6.17 -12.19
CA ASP A 121 -10.10 -4.96 -11.52
C ASP A 121 -8.99 -4.18 -10.80
N GLU A 122 -7.98 -4.86 -10.23
CA GLU A 122 -6.83 -4.19 -9.62
C GLU A 122 -5.95 -3.48 -10.66
N LEU A 123 -5.85 -4.02 -11.89
CA LEU A 123 -5.23 -3.32 -13.00
C LEU A 123 -6.10 -2.15 -13.49
N ILE A 124 -7.43 -2.28 -13.45
CA ILE A 124 -8.35 -1.18 -13.75
C ILE A 124 -8.21 -0.06 -12.71
N TRP A 125 -8.00 -0.35 -11.43
CA TRP A 125 -7.70 0.66 -10.41
C TRP A 125 -6.45 1.49 -10.74
N ARG A 126 -5.40 0.86 -11.30
CA ARG A 126 -4.23 1.59 -11.80
C ARG A 126 -4.64 2.57 -12.91
N GLU A 127 -5.37 2.10 -13.93
CA GLU A 127 -5.81 2.95 -15.05
C GLU A 127 -6.75 4.07 -14.58
N PHE A 128 -7.63 3.77 -13.62
CA PHE A 128 -8.56 4.73 -13.03
C PHE A 128 -7.81 5.92 -12.41
N PHE A 129 -6.79 5.66 -11.58
CA PHE A 129 -6.03 6.75 -10.99
C PHE A 129 -5.26 7.56 -12.03
N GLN A 130 -4.71 6.93 -13.06
CA GLN A 130 -4.08 7.64 -14.18
C GLN A 130 -5.07 8.56 -14.90
N GLN A 131 -6.27 8.05 -15.21
CA GLN A 131 -7.34 8.84 -15.83
C GLN A 131 -7.75 10.03 -14.96
N VAL A 132 -7.87 9.84 -13.65
CA VAL A 132 -8.16 10.92 -12.69
C VAL A 132 -7.06 11.97 -12.72
N LEU A 133 -5.79 11.58 -12.64
CA LEU A 133 -4.67 12.52 -12.65
C LEU A 133 -4.60 13.31 -13.98
N THR A 134 -4.75 12.64 -15.12
CA THR A 134 -4.76 13.30 -16.44
C THR A 134 -5.92 14.28 -16.57
N SER A 135 -7.11 13.89 -16.13
CA SER A 135 -8.32 14.71 -16.27
C SER A 135 -8.41 15.84 -15.24
N PHE A 136 -7.77 15.65 -14.08
CA PHE A 136 -7.83 16.57 -12.95
C PHE A 136 -6.43 16.80 -12.36
N PRO A 137 -5.49 17.46 -13.08
CA PRO A 137 -4.10 17.59 -12.63
C PRO A 137 -3.91 18.27 -11.27
N HIS A 138 -4.90 19.05 -10.81
CA HIS A 138 -4.88 19.68 -9.48
C HIS A 138 -4.81 18.67 -8.33
N VAL A 139 -5.23 17.41 -8.54
CA VAL A 139 -5.17 16.35 -7.50
C VAL A 139 -3.74 16.08 -7.04
N ALA A 140 -2.75 16.33 -7.89
CA ALA A 140 -1.34 16.21 -7.53
C ALA A 140 -0.90 17.24 -6.47
N LYS A 141 -1.64 18.33 -6.31
CA LYS A 141 -1.32 19.43 -5.37
C LYS A 141 -2.24 19.49 -4.15
N GLY A 142 -3.39 18.82 -4.20
CA GLY A 142 -4.41 18.93 -3.16
C GLY A 142 -5.55 17.93 -3.33
N PRO A 143 -6.56 17.99 -2.44
CA PRO A 143 -7.69 17.07 -2.47
C PRO A 143 -8.54 17.23 -3.74
N PHE A 144 -9.10 16.13 -4.24
CA PHE A 144 -10.06 16.11 -5.35
C PHE A 144 -11.38 16.76 -4.93
N ARG A 145 -11.86 16.43 -3.71
CA ARG A 145 -13.07 17.01 -3.14
C ARG A 145 -12.70 17.98 -2.01
N THR A 146 -13.22 19.20 -2.10
CA THR A 146 -13.27 20.14 -0.97
C THR A 146 -14.42 19.72 -0.06
N VAL A 147 -14.19 18.70 0.77
CA VAL A 147 -15.13 18.24 1.80
C VAL A 147 -14.60 18.57 3.19
N ILE A 148 -15.53 18.81 4.11
CA ILE A 148 -15.19 19.02 5.52
C ILE A 148 -14.66 17.71 6.11
N VAL A 149 -13.36 17.70 6.41
CA VAL A 149 -12.68 16.63 7.13
C VAL A 149 -12.13 17.17 8.44
N PRO A 150 -12.03 16.34 9.49
CA PRO A 150 -11.41 16.74 10.74
C PRO A 150 -10.02 17.32 10.51
N PRO A 151 -9.67 18.44 11.17
CA PRO A 151 -8.38 19.08 10.99
C PRO A 151 -7.24 18.19 11.49
N ALA A 152 -6.13 18.22 10.76
CA ALA A 152 -4.88 17.63 11.21
C ALA A 152 -4.39 18.31 12.50
N ARG A 153 -3.51 17.64 13.25
CA ARG A 153 -2.78 18.26 14.36
C ARG A 153 -1.96 19.43 13.81
N PRO A 154 -1.93 20.57 14.52
CA PRO A 154 -1.08 21.67 14.14
C PRO A 154 0.40 21.24 14.17
N ALA A 155 1.22 21.95 13.40
CA ALA A 155 2.67 21.75 13.44
C ALA A 155 3.21 21.94 14.87
N GLY A 156 4.23 21.16 15.22
CA GLY A 156 4.87 21.19 16.53
C GLY A 156 5.36 19.82 17.00
N ASP A 157 6.10 19.81 18.11
CA ASP A 157 6.86 18.65 18.59
C ASP A 157 6.03 17.37 18.74
N LYS A 158 4.81 17.50 19.26
CA LYS A 158 3.90 16.35 19.43
C LYS A 158 3.55 15.72 18.08
N ARG A 159 3.24 16.54 17.07
CA ARG A 159 2.89 16.10 15.73
C ARG A 159 4.10 15.43 15.06
N ASP A 160 5.28 16.03 15.17
CA ASP A 160 6.50 15.50 14.56
C ASP A 160 6.99 14.22 15.22
N ARG A 161 6.86 14.10 16.55
CA ARG A 161 7.15 12.85 17.28
C ARG A 161 6.21 11.72 16.84
N LEU A 162 4.91 11.97 16.72
CA LEU A 162 3.94 10.97 16.27
C LEU A 162 4.24 10.52 14.83
N PHE A 163 4.53 11.46 13.93
CA PHE A 163 4.88 11.14 12.55
C PHE A 163 6.17 10.32 12.46
N ARG A 164 7.22 10.72 13.17
CA ARG A 164 8.49 9.96 13.22
C ARG A 164 8.28 8.54 13.73
N THR A 165 7.50 8.39 14.79
CA THR A 165 7.20 7.08 15.39
C THR A 165 6.44 6.16 14.43
N TRP A 166 5.54 6.73 13.62
CA TRP A 166 4.86 6.03 12.54
C TRP A 166 5.85 5.62 11.44
N CYS A 167 6.69 6.55 10.96
CA CYS A 167 7.72 6.25 9.95
C CYS A 167 8.64 5.09 10.38
N GLU A 168 9.05 5.07 11.65
CA GLU A 168 9.95 4.05 12.20
C GLU A 168 9.27 2.70 12.51
N GLY A 169 7.94 2.62 12.47
CA GLY A 169 7.19 1.42 12.88
C GLY A 169 7.40 1.08 14.36
N LYS A 170 7.20 2.09 15.23
CA LYS A 170 7.29 1.98 16.70
C LYS A 170 6.02 2.50 17.40
N THR A 171 4.87 2.35 16.76
CA THR A 171 3.58 2.88 17.22
C THR A 171 2.97 2.10 18.38
N GLY A 172 3.44 0.87 18.61
CA GLY A 172 2.83 -0.05 19.57
C GLY A 172 1.60 -0.78 19.02
N TYR A 173 1.30 -0.60 17.73
CA TYR A 173 0.27 -1.34 16.98
C TYR A 173 0.95 -2.31 16.01
N PRO A 174 0.99 -3.62 16.31
CA PRO A 174 1.88 -4.56 15.62
C PRO A 174 1.72 -4.63 14.11
N ILE A 175 0.49 -4.57 13.59
CA ILE A 175 0.25 -4.58 12.14
C ILE A 175 0.71 -3.29 11.45
N VAL A 176 0.63 -2.16 12.15
CA VAL A 176 1.11 -0.86 11.64
C VAL A 176 2.63 -0.89 11.59
N ASP A 177 3.25 -1.33 12.69
CA ASP A 177 4.70 -1.42 12.82
C ASP A 177 5.31 -2.41 11.83
N ALA A 178 4.70 -3.59 11.67
CA ALA A 178 5.09 -4.57 10.66
C ALA A 178 5.02 -3.98 9.24
N GLY A 179 3.96 -3.22 8.94
CA GLY A 179 3.81 -2.51 7.67
C GLY A 179 4.93 -1.53 7.40
N MET A 180 5.15 -0.61 8.33
CA MET A 180 6.15 0.44 8.19
C MET A 180 7.58 -0.12 8.12
N ARG A 181 7.87 -1.18 8.89
CA ARG A 181 9.14 -1.92 8.79
C ARG A 181 9.29 -2.68 7.49
N GLN A 182 8.21 -3.28 6.94
CA GLN A 182 8.24 -3.89 5.61
C GLN A 182 8.60 -2.85 4.54
N LEU A 183 7.96 -1.68 4.56
CA LEU A 183 8.23 -0.59 3.62
C LEU A 183 9.70 -0.17 3.69
N ASN A 184 10.20 0.11 4.89
CA ASN A 184 11.56 0.61 5.06
C ASN A 184 12.63 -0.43 4.73
N HIS A 185 12.32 -1.72 4.91
CA HIS A 185 13.26 -2.80 4.63
C HIS A 185 13.27 -3.22 3.15
N THR A 186 12.11 -3.22 2.49
CA THR A 186 11.94 -3.82 1.16
C THR A 186 11.62 -2.82 0.05
N GLY A 187 11.30 -1.58 0.41
CA GLY A 187 10.76 -0.59 -0.52
C GLY A 187 9.36 -0.93 -1.03
N TRP A 188 8.65 -1.86 -0.41
CA TRP A 188 7.31 -2.27 -0.80
C TRP A 188 6.45 -2.61 0.41
N MET A 189 5.15 -2.44 0.30
CA MET A 189 4.20 -2.82 1.35
C MET A 189 2.97 -3.48 0.74
N HIS A 190 2.43 -4.51 1.40
CA HIS A 190 1.20 -5.16 0.97
C HIS A 190 0.01 -4.18 0.98
N ASN A 191 -0.83 -4.18 -0.07
CA ASN A 191 -1.89 -3.16 -0.25
C ASN A 191 -2.84 -3.06 0.95
N ARG A 192 -3.29 -4.20 1.51
CA ARG A 192 -4.12 -4.19 2.73
C ARG A 192 -3.46 -3.46 3.89
N VAL A 193 -2.14 -3.62 4.04
CA VAL A 193 -1.37 -2.98 5.11
C VAL A 193 -1.17 -1.50 4.82
N ARG A 194 -0.96 -1.10 3.54
CA ARG A 194 -0.95 0.32 3.12
C ARG A 194 -2.23 1.03 3.58
N MET A 195 -3.40 0.41 3.39
CA MET A 195 -4.68 0.96 3.85
C MET A 195 -4.75 1.11 5.37
N ILE A 196 -4.23 0.15 6.13
CA ILE A 196 -4.23 0.16 7.60
C ILE A 196 -3.32 1.29 8.12
N VAL A 197 -2.07 1.36 7.63
CA VAL A 197 -1.11 2.37 8.10
C VAL A 197 -1.52 3.79 7.70
N ALA A 198 -2.12 3.96 6.52
CA ALA A 198 -2.66 5.24 6.07
C ALA A 198 -3.84 5.68 6.94
N SER A 199 -4.78 4.76 7.23
CA SER A 199 -5.92 5.09 8.11
C SER A 199 -5.43 5.44 9.51
N PHE A 200 -4.45 4.72 10.04
CA PHE A 200 -3.90 5.01 11.36
C PHE A 200 -3.24 6.40 11.41
N LEU A 201 -2.43 6.74 10.40
CA LEU A 201 -1.79 8.05 10.31
C LEU A 201 -2.81 9.20 10.30
N ILE A 202 -3.85 9.08 9.46
CA ILE A 202 -4.82 10.15 9.24
C ILE A 202 -5.85 10.23 10.38
N LYS A 203 -6.35 9.08 10.85
CA LYS A 203 -7.53 9.03 11.72
C LYS A 203 -7.15 8.93 13.19
N ASP A 204 -6.14 8.12 13.53
CA ASP A 204 -5.70 7.92 14.91
C ASP A 204 -4.67 8.99 15.32
N LEU A 205 -3.67 9.22 14.46
CA LEU A 205 -2.61 10.20 14.76
C LEU A 205 -3.00 11.63 14.38
N ARG A 206 -4.05 11.80 13.55
CA ARG A 206 -4.49 13.09 13.01
C ARG A 206 -3.36 13.83 12.28
N ILE A 207 -2.49 13.11 11.58
CA ILE A 207 -1.47 13.70 10.70
C ILE A 207 -2.07 13.91 9.30
N ASP A 208 -1.65 14.98 8.63
CA ASP A 208 -2.04 15.23 7.24
C ASP A 208 -1.63 14.07 6.32
N TRP A 209 -2.53 13.68 5.41
CA TRP A 209 -2.28 12.58 4.48
C TRP A 209 -1.11 12.86 3.53
N GLN A 210 -0.80 14.14 3.26
CA GLN A 210 0.28 14.55 2.37
C GLN A 210 1.66 14.19 2.94
N SER A 211 1.82 14.19 4.26
CA SER A 211 3.06 13.73 4.91
C SER A 211 3.28 12.24 4.71
N GLY A 212 2.22 11.42 4.81
CA GLY A 212 2.28 10.00 4.50
C GLY A 212 2.49 9.72 3.02
N GLU A 213 1.81 10.46 2.14
CA GLU A 213 1.94 10.40 0.69
C GLU A 213 3.38 10.66 0.24
N ARG A 214 4.01 11.72 0.74
CA ARG A 214 5.41 12.04 0.50
C ARG A 214 6.35 10.96 1.01
N TYR A 215 6.11 10.44 2.22
CA TYR A 215 6.93 9.35 2.77
C TYR A 215 6.87 8.10 1.88
N PHE A 216 5.68 7.74 1.42
CA PHE A 216 5.46 6.63 0.49
C PHE A 216 6.16 6.88 -0.85
N MET A 217 6.08 8.08 -1.43
CA MET A 217 6.81 8.42 -2.66
C MET A 217 8.32 8.27 -2.54
N GLN A 218 8.88 8.49 -1.34
CA GLN A 218 10.33 8.40 -1.10
C GLN A 218 10.82 6.97 -0.87
N HIS A 219 9.96 6.06 -0.40
CA HIS A 219 10.37 4.72 0.02
C HIS A 219 9.82 3.60 -0.87
N LEU A 220 8.73 3.83 -1.59
CA LEU A 220 8.14 2.79 -2.45
C LEU A 220 8.89 2.67 -3.78
N ILE A 221 9.35 1.46 -4.09
CA ILE A 221 9.89 1.11 -5.42
C ILE A 221 8.80 1.15 -6.51
N ASP A 222 7.53 1.02 -6.12
CA ASP A 222 6.37 1.17 -7.00
C ASP A 222 5.69 2.54 -6.89
N ALA A 223 6.38 3.55 -6.35
CA ALA A 223 5.88 4.90 -6.19
C ALA A 223 5.39 5.49 -7.53
N ASP A 224 4.08 5.64 -7.67
CA ASP A 224 3.40 6.24 -8.82
C ASP A 224 2.54 7.41 -8.33
N VAL A 225 2.71 8.59 -8.94
CA VAL A 225 2.02 9.81 -8.50
C VAL A 225 0.50 9.62 -8.52
N ALA A 226 -0.06 8.96 -9.54
CA ALA A 226 -1.49 8.81 -9.67
C ALA A 226 -2.02 7.82 -8.62
N ALA A 227 -1.45 6.62 -8.55
CA ALA A 227 -1.90 5.57 -7.65
C ALA A 227 -1.65 5.92 -6.17
N ASN A 228 -0.48 6.49 -5.85
CA ASN A 228 -0.15 6.88 -4.47
C ASN A 228 -1.10 7.97 -3.99
N ASN A 229 -1.19 9.08 -4.74
CA ASN A 229 -2.06 10.19 -4.40
C ASN A 229 -3.52 9.75 -4.27
N GLY A 230 -4.06 9.04 -5.27
CA GLY A 230 -5.44 8.60 -5.28
C GLY A 230 -5.82 7.69 -4.11
N ASN A 231 -4.94 6.76 -3.72
CA ASN A 231 -5.17 5.89 -2.56
C ASN A 231 -5.11 6.66 -1.23
N TRP A 232 -4.17 7.59 -1.08
CA TRP A 232 -4.10 8.46 0.10
C TRP A 232 -5.34 9.33 0.24
N GLN A 233 -5.83 9.90 -0.86
CA GLN A 233 -7.07 10.67 -0.88
C GLN A 233 -8.30 9.83 -0.57
N TRP A 234 -8.36 8.60 -1.06
CA TRP A 234 -9.44 7.65 -0.72
C TRP A 234 -9.46 7.39 0.79
N CYS A 235 -8.29 7.15 1.40
CA CYS A 235 -8.17 6.96 2.85
C CYS A 235 -8.48 8.24 3.65
N ALA A 236 -8.12 9.40 3.11
CA ALA A 236 -8.41 10.71 3.69
C ALA A 236 -9.88 11.13 3.57
N SER A 237 -10.69 10.40 2.80
CA SER A 237 -12.09 10.72 2.49
C SER A 237 -12.25 11.96 1.59
N THR A 238 -11.18 12.38 0.91
CA THR A 238 -11.12 13.55 0.02
C THR A 238 -11.05 13.18 -1.47
N GLY A 239 -10.98 11.88 -1.79
CA GLY A 239 -10.87 11.36 -3.16
C GLY A 239 -12.18 11.32 -3.95
N THR A 240 -12.11 10.71 -5.14
CA THR A 240 -13.21 10.56 -6.12
C THR A 240 -14.39 9.75 -5.62
N ASP A 241 -14.15 8.77 -4.75
CA ASP A 241 -15.14 7.88 -4.16
C ASP A 241 -14.92 7.85 -2.64
N SER A 242 -15.60 8.74 -1.92
CA SER A 242 -15.61 8.71 -0.47
C SER A 242 -16.95 8.21 0.04
N MET A 243 -16.91 7.15 0.85
CA MET A 243 -18.08 6.64 1.57
C MET A 243 -18.68 7.74 2.45
N PRO A 244 -20.01 7.78 2.64
CA PRO A 244 -20.64 8.67 3.62
C PRO A 244 -20.08 8.42 5.03
N GLY A 245 -19.56 9.47 5.68
CA GLY A 245 -18.94 9.42 6.99
C GLY A 245 -17.44 9.12 6.98
N TYR A 246 -16.85 8.93 8.17
CA TYR A 246 -15.43 8.62 8.33
C TYR A 246 -15.24 7.12 8.55
N ARG A 247 -14.69 6.43 7.56
CA ARG A 247 -14.27 5.03 7.72
C ARG A 247 -12.95 5.00 8.52
N ILE A 248 -13.05 4.68 9.80
CA ILE A 248 -11.90 4.56 10.70
C ILE A 248 -11.64 3.07 10.93
N PHE A 249 -10.48 2.58 10.52
CA PHE A 249 -10.09 1.20 10.79
C PHE A 249 -9.63 1.04 12.23
N ASN A 250 -10.16 0.03 12.92
CA ASN A 250 -9.56 -0.45 14.15
C ASN A 250 -8.35 -1.34 13.77
N PRO A 251 -7.10 -0.93 14.11
CA PRO A 251 -5.92 -1.67 13.67
C PRO A 251 -5.88 -3.12 14.19
N ALA A 252 -6.31 -3.37 15.44
CA ALA A 252 -6.35 -4.70 16.02
C ALA A 252 -7.36 -5.61 15.29
N LEU A 253 -8.56 -5.09 14.98
CA LEU A 253 -9.56 -5.85 14.22
C LEU A 253 -9.11 -6.11 12.78
N GLN A 254 -8.48 -5.15 12.11
CA GLN A 254 -7.89 -5.38 10.79
C GLN A 254 -6.76 -6.42 10.87
N SER A 255 -5.90 -6.31 11.88
CA SER A 255 -4.79 -7.23 12.10
C SER A 255 -5.29 -8.67 12.26
N LYS A 256 -6.24 -8.91 13.17
CA LYS A 256 -6.80 -10.23 13.43
C LYS A 256 -7.52 -10.81 12.20
N LYS A 257 -8.15 -9.95 11.40
CA LYS A 257 -8.87 -10.38 10.19
C LYS A 257 -7.93 -10.82 9.07
N PHE A 258 -6.80 -10.13 8.88
CA PHE A 258 -5.94 -10.32 7.71
C PHE A 258 -4.64 -11.07 8.01
N ASP A 259 -4.20 -11.10 9.26
CA ASP A 259 -3.04 -11.87 9.73
C ASP A 259 -3.41 -12.64 11.02
N PRO A 260 -4.41 -13.55 10.97
CA PRO A 260 -5.03 -14.13 12.18
C PRO A 260 -4.05 -14.85 13.12
N ASP A 261 -2.98 -15.42 12.55
CA ASP A 261 -1.96 -16.09 13.33
C ASP A 261 -0.84 -15.14 13.78
N GLY A 262 -0.72 -13.96 13.17
CA GLY A 262 0.37 -13.01 13.39
C GLY A 262 1.65 -13.30 12.59
N THR A 263 1.56 -14.13 11.54
CA THR A 263 2.73 -14.57 10.75
C THR A 263 3.41 -13.41 10.03
N TYR A 264 2.63 -12.47 9.49
CA TYR A 264 3.18 -11.27 8.88
C TYR A 264 3.84 -10.37 9.93
N ILE A 265 3.19 -10.18 11.08
CA ILE A 265 3.75 -9.38 12.18
C ILE A 265 5.10 -9.93 12.63
N ARG A 266 5.20 -11.23 12.94
CA ARG A 266 6.46 -11.84 13.41
C ARG A 266 7.59 -11.74 12.40
N ARG A 267 7.27 -11.70 11.10
CA ARG A 267 8.27 -11.55 10.03
C ARG A 267 8.96 -10.20 10.08
N TYR A 268 8.23 -9.12 10.37
CA TYR A 268 8.74 -7.75 10.32
C TYR A 268 8.96 -7.12 11.71
N VAL A 269 8.45 -7.74 12.76
CA VAL A 269 8.60 -7.33 14.17
C VAL A 269 9.16 -8.54 14.95
N PRO A 270 10.46 -8.86 14.78
CA PRO A 270 11.05 -10.08 15.32
C PRO A 270 11.04 -10.15 16.85
N GLU A 271 10.99 -9.02 17.54
CA GLU A 271 10.82 -8.98 19.01
C GLU A 271 9.48 -9.60 19.46
N LEU A 272 8.47 -9.69 18.58
CA LEU A 272 7.18 -10.33 18.86
C LEU A 272 7.13 -11.80 18.41
N ALA A 273 8.24 -12.39 17.97
CA ALA A 273 8.26 -13.73 17.36
C ALA A 273 7.68 -14.85 18.25
N ARG A 274 7.79 -14.71 19.59
CA ARG A 274 7.27 -15.71 20.54
C ARG A 274 5.93 -15.33 21.17
N VAL A 275 5.35 -14.20 20.79
CA VAL A 275 4.02 -13.80 21.27
C VAL A 275 2.97 -14.73 20.65
N SER A 276 2.03 -15.21 21.48
CA SER A 276 0.95 -16.08 21.01
C SER A 276 0.03 -15.38 20.00
N ALA A 277 -0.55 -16.13 19.06
CA ALA A 277 -1.52 -15.61 18.10
C ALA A 277 -2.72 -14.91 18.78
N LYS A 278 -3.12 -15.39 19.97
CA LYS A 278 -4.17 -14.77 20.78
C LYS A 278 -3.85 -13.33 21.19
N ARG A 279 -2.58 -13.03 21.49
CA ARG A 279 -2.15 -11.74 22.06
C ARG A 279 -1.48 -10.80 21.08
N ILE A 280 -0.96 -11.30 19.96
CA ILE A 280 -0.15 -10.52 19.02
C ILE A 280 -0.87 -9.31 18.41
N HIS A 281 -2.21 -9.29 18.45
CA HIS A 281 -3.02 -8.17 17.96
C HIS A 281 -3.41 -7.15 19.04
N GLU A 282 -3.24 -7.49 20.31
CA GLU A 282 -3.69 -6.73 21.48
C GLU A 282 -2.67 -6.83 22.62
N LEU A 283 -1.41 -6.44 22.34
CA LEU A 283 -0.28 -6.63 23.25
C LEU A 283 -0.45 -5.98 24.62
N HIS A 284 -1.19 -4.87 24.68
CA HIS A 284 -1.51 -4.18 25.94
C HIS A 284 -2.33 -5.04 26.92
N LEU A 285 -2.92 -6.15 26.46
CA LEU A 285 -3.65 -7.10 27.30
C LEU A 285 -2.78 -8.27 27.79
N MET A 286 -1.49 -8.29 27.46
CA MET A 286 -0.57 -9.34 27.93
C MET A 286 -0.30 -9.20 29.43
N THR A 287 -0.48 -10.28 30.18
CA THR A 287 -0.07 -10.34 31.59
C THR A 287 1.46 -10.35 31.73
N ALA A 288 1.97 -10.13 32.94
CA ALA A 288 3.39 -10.24 33.23
C ALA A 288 3.96 -11.62 32.83
N ASP A 289 3.27 -12.69 33.21
CA ASP A 289 3.64 -14.06 32.83
C ASP A 289 3.63 -14.28 31.31
N GLU A 290 2.67 -13.71 30.57
CA GLU A 290 2.62 -13.79 29.11
C GLU A 290 3.81 -13.05 28.46
N GLN A 291 4.20 -11.90 29.01
CA GLN A 291 5.37 -11.13 28.55
C GLN A 291 6.68 -11.86 28.85
N GLU A 292 6.81 -12.47 30.02
CA GLU A 292 7.97 -13.28 30.40
C GLU A 292 8.12 -14.51 29.50
N ARG A 293 7.06 -15.28 29.29
CA ARG A 293 7.09 -16.47 28.41
C ARG A 293 7.41 -16.11 26.96
N ALA A 294 6.92 -14.96 26.48
CA ALA A 294 7.25 -14.46 25.15
C ALA A 294 8.66 -13.88 25.06
N GLY A 295 9.30 -13.55 26.19
CA GLY A 295 10.58 -12.84 26.21
C GLY A 295 10.48 -11.42 25.63
N CYS A 296 9.33 -10.77 25.79
CA CYS A 296 9.09 -9.42 25.25
C CYS A 296 8.25 -8.62 26.25
N ARG A 297 8.86 -7.62 26.88
CA ARG A 297 8.20 -6.66 27.78
C ARG A 297 7.66 -5.47 27.01
N ILE A 298 6.36 -5.23 27.11
CA ILE A 298 5.69 -4.09 26.49
C ILE A 298 6.07 -2.81 27.25
N GLY A 299 6.47 -1.79 26.50
CA GLY A 299 7.05 -0.55 27.03
C GLY A 299 8.57 -0.55 27.14
N THR A 300 9.23 -1.70 26.94
CA THR A 300 10.70 -1.82 26.96
C THR A 300 11.22 -2.43 25.67
N ASP A 301 10.87 -3.69 25.39
CA ASP A 301 11.38 -4.44 24.23
C ASP A 301 10.53 -4.15 22.98
N TYR A 302 9.23 -3.91 23.18
CA TYR A 302 8.31 -3.41 22.16
C TYR A 302 7.48 -2.24 22.74
N PRO A 303 7.26 -1.13 22.01
CA PRO A 303 6.64 0.07 22.59
C PRO A 303 5.18 -0.15 23.00
N SER A 304 4.77 0.55 24.07
CA SER A 304 3.35 0.70 24.39
C SER A 304 2.63 1.53 23.31
N PRO A 305 1.32 1.32 23.11
CA PRO A 305 0.54 2.09 22.14
C PRO A 305 0.72 3.61 22.33
N ILE A 306 1.11 4.32 21.27
CA ILE A 306 1.34 5.77 21.32
C ILE A 306 0.06 6.61 21.45
N VAL A 307 -1.08 5.99 21.16
CA VAL A 307 -2.43 6.54 21.32
C VAL A 307 -3.38 5.42 21.71
N ASP A 308 -4.43 5.75 22.47
CA ASP A 308 -5.58 4.87 22.64
C ASP A 308 -6.52 4.99 21.43
N HIS A 309 -6.78 3.88 20.75
CA HIS A 309 -7.60 3.86 19.53
C HIS A 309 -9.04 4.33 19.77
N GLN A 310 -9.66 3.94 20.91
CA GLN A 310 -11.05 4.30 21.19
C GLN A 310 -11.17 5.81 21.40
N LEU A 311 -10.25 6.40 22.18
CA LEU A 311 -10.19 7.84 22.41
C LEU A 311 -9.86 8.60 21.12
N ALA A 312 -8.88 8.15 20.34
CA ALA A 312 -8.50 8.79 19.07
C ALA A 312 -9.64 8.76 18.06
N ARG A 313 -10.36 7.63 17.95
CA ARG A 313 -11.55 7.50 17.12
C ARG A 313 -12.64 8.49 17.55
N GLN A 314 -12.92 8.58 18.85
CA GLN A 314 -13.94 9.49 19.36
C GLN A 314 -13.57 10.97 19.13
N GLU A 315 -12.30 11.33 19.35
CA GLU A 315 -11.76 12.66 19.06
C GLU A 315 -11.97 13.00 17.58
N TYR A 316 -11.62 12.10 16.67
CA TYR A 316 -11.77 12.30 15.22
C TYR A 316 -13.23 12.53 14.80
N LEU A 317 -14.16 11.73 15.33
CA LEU A 317 -15.59 11.85 15.04
C LEU A 317 -16.18 13.16 15.60
N ASN A 318 -15.78 13.56 16.81
CA ASN A 318 -16.24 14.80 17.42
C ASN A 318 -15.77 16.02 16.63
N LEU A 319 -14.50 16.06 16.22
CA LEU A 319 -13.97 17.11 15.36
C LEU A 319 -14.73 17.24 14.04
N GLY A 320 -15.07 16.11 13.41
CA GLY A 320 -15.85 16.11 12.18
C GLY A 320 -17.27 16.67 12.36
N LYS A 321 -17.92 16.38 13.49
CA LYS A 321 -19.22 16.98 13.83
C LYS A 321 -19.11 18.49 14.04
N HIS A 322 -18.09 18.95 14.76
CA HIS A 322 -17.87 20.38 15.01
C HIS A 322 -17.64 21.17 13.72
N GLU A 323 -16.82 20.64 12.82
CA GLU A 323 -16.58 21.31 11.53
C GLU A 323 -17.81 21.29 10.62
N ALA A 324 -18.67 20.27 10.69
CA ALA A 324 -19.93 20.24 9.95
C ALA A 324 -20.97 21.26 10.48
N THR A 325 -20.80 21.77 11.70
CA THR A 325 -21.68 22.76 12.34
C THR A 325 -21.15 24.21 12.25
N ARG A 326 -19.94 24.42 11.72
CA ARG A 326 -19.35 25.75 11.48
C ARG A 326 -19.71 26.27 10.10
#